data_AF-A0A074IVM0-F1
#
_entry.id   AF-A0A074IVM0-F1
#
_cell.length_a   1.000
_cell.length_b   1.000
_cell.length_c   1.000
_cell.angle_alpha   90.00
_cell.angle_beta   90.00
_cell.angle_gamma   90.00
#
_symmetry.space_group_name_H-M   'P 1'
#
loop_
_entity.id
_entity.type
_entity.pdbx_description
1 polymer ?
#
loop_
_entity_poly.entity_id
_entity_poly.type
_entity_poly.pdbx_seq_one_letter_code
_entity_poly.pdbx_strand_id
1 'polypeptide(L)'
;MSVGLKSSEAKTEELYSDKNIKITRTGGNIIIDNLTDKEINIKSTFVINNSIEATPFSSSQSSIDPKGEQSVSISEFVAVNPGQKVEESDEKAKKANYYKHKMKSGENIGWTANIQNGNYDTMNSFSINFNY
;
A
#
# COMPACT_ATOMS: atom_id res chain seq x y z
N MET A 1 30.46 -27.86 -8.42
CA MET A 1 29.87 -26.80 -9.25
C MET A 1 28.99 -25.96 -8.33
N SER A 2 29.41 -24.75 -7.95
CA SER A 2 28.52 -23.82 -7.26
C SER A 2 27.54 -23.26 -8.29
N VAL A 3 26.26 -23.55 -8.11
CA VAL A 3 25.23 -22.86 -8.88
C VAL A 3 25.16 -21.46 -8.28
N GLY A 4 25.77 -20.50 -8.96
CA GLY A 4 25.65 -19.10 -8.56
C GLY A 4 24.18 -18.72 -8.58
N LEU A 5 23.61 -18.47 -7.40
CA LEU A 5 22.34 -17.76 -7.27
C LEU A 5 22.56 -16.40 -7.94
N LYS A 6 22.13 -16.28 -9.20
CA LYS A 6 21.89 -14.96 -9.80
C LYS A 6 20.87 -14.29 -8.89
N SER A 7 21.32 -13.32 -8.11
CA SER A 7 20.42 -12.34 -7.51
C SER A 7 19.63 -11.73 -8.66
N SER A 8 18.38 -12.14 -8.84
CA SER A 8 17.48 -11.44 -9.75
C SER A 8 17.20 -10.09 -9.10
N GLU A 9 17.85 -9.04 -9.59
CA GLU A 9 17.51 -7.69 -9.18
C GLU A 9 16.00 -7.49 -9.34
N ALA A 10 15.35 -7.01 -8.29
CA ALA A 10 13.92 -6.78 -8.31
C ALA A 10 13.64 -5.70 -9.37
N LYS A 11 12.81 -6.04 -10.35
CA LYS A 11 12.44 -5.10 -11.41
C LYS A 11 11.64 -3.94 -10.81
N THR A 12 12.02 -2.71 -11.17
CA THR A 12 11.25 -1.51 -10.86
C THR A 12 10.15 -1.30 -11.91
N GLU A 13 8.95 -1.01 -11.46
CA GLU A 13 7.76 -0.74 -12.26
C GLU A 13 7.16 0.62 -11.86
N GLU A 14 6.80 1.44 -12.84
CA GLU A 14 6.00 2.65 -12.59
C GLU A 14 4.52 2.24 -12.55
N LEU A 15 3.86 2.43 -11.41
CA LEU A 15 2.47 2.05 -11.22
C LEU A 15 1.51 3.20 -11.55
N TYR A 16 1.92 4.44 -11.28
CA TYR A 16 1.12 5.63 -11.48
C TYR A 16 2.02 6.87 -11.52
N SER A 17 1.62 7.88 -12.28
CA SER A 17 2.27 9.19 -12.28
C SER A 17 1.27 10.26 -12.70
N ASP A 18 1.25 11.37 -11.98
CA ASP A 18 0.56 12.59 -12.37
C ASP A 18 1.41 13.83 -12.04
N LYS A 19 0.81 15.02 -12.09
CA LYS A 19 1.52 16.26 -11.77
C LYS A 19 1.90 16.43 -10.29
N ASN A 20 1.28 15.66 -9.38
CA ASN A 20 1.43 15.77 -7.93
C ASN A 20 2.31 14.66 -7.36
N ILE A 21 2.21 13.43 -7.88
CA ILE A 21 2.96 12.29 -7.38
C ILE A 21 3.46 11.37 -8.49
N LYS A 22 4.49 10.60 -8.15
CA LYS A 22 4.90 9.40 -8.90
C LYS A 22 4.92 8.21 -7.96
N ILE A 23 4.44 7.07 -8.43
CA ILE A 23 4.41 5.82 -7.67
C ILE A 23 5.21 4.79 -8.44
N THR A 24 6.26 4.29 -7.81
CA THR A 24 7.04 3.17 -8.34
C THR A 24 7.00 2.00 -7.37
N ARG A 25 7.22 0.81 -7.92
CA ARG A 25 7.30 -0.42 -7.15
C ARG A 25 8.59 -1.13 -7.48
N THR A 26 9.33 -1.54 -6.46
CA THR A 26 10.52 -2.37 -6.61
C THR A 26 10.42 -3.56 -5.66
N GLY A 27 10.10 -4.73 -6.21
CA GLY A 27 9.84 -5.93 -5.43
C GLY A 27 8.69 -5.75 -4.44
N GLY A 28 8.95 -5.97 -3.16
CA GLY A 28 7.95 -5.87 -2.09
C GLY A 28 7.70 -4.45 -1.55
N ASN A 29 8.27 -3.41 -2.19
CA ASN A 29 8.19 -2.03 -1.73
C ASN A 29 7.48 -1.14 -2.75
N ILE A 30 6.67 -0.21 -2.26
CA ILE A 30 6.12 0.92 -3.01
C ILE A 30 6.85 2.18 -2.58
N ILE A 31 7.21 3.00 -3.55
CA ILE A 31 7.82 4.31 -3.38
C ILE A 31 6.85 5.34 -3.94
N ILE A 32 6.56 6.39 -3.16
CA ILE A 32 5.75 7.53 -3.57
C ILE A 32 6.63 8.78 -3.53
N ASP A 33 6.86 9.38 -4.69
CA ASP A 33 7.50 10.68 -4.83
C ASP A 33 6.45 11.78 -4.75
N ASN A 34 6.66 12.77 -3.87
CA ASN A 34 5.89 14.01 -3.89
C ASN A 34 6.50 14.97 -4.93
N LEU A 35 5.81 15.19 -6.04
CA LEU A 35 6.27 16.09 -7.10
C LEU A 35 5.89 17.55 -6.85
N THR A 36 5.16 17.86 -5.78
CA THR A 36 4.70 19.22 -5.46
C THR A 36 5.73 19.99 -4.62
N ASP A 37 5.55 21.31 -4.55
CA ASP A 37 6.33 22.21 -3.68
C ASP A 37 5.70 22.36 -2.28
N LYS A 38 4.76 21.47 -1.92
CA LYS A 38 4.04 21.50 -0.63
C LYS A 38 4.02 20.11 -0.03
N GLU A 39 3.81 20.04 1.28
CA GLU A 39 3.53 18.77 1.95
C GLU A 39 2.21 18.19 1.43
N ILE A 40 2.20 16.88 1.18
CA ILE A 40 1.00 16.13 0.81
C ILE A 40 0.74 15.01 1.81
N ASN A 41 -0.52 14.61 1.94
CA ASN A 41 -0.95 13.47 2.73
C ASN A 41 -1.63 12.43 1.84
N ILE A 42 -1.24 11.16 1.98
CA ILE A 42 -1.86 10.04 1.25
C ILE A 42 -2.80 9.28 2.20
N LYS A 43 -4.11 9.37 1.94
CA LYS A 43 -5.11 8.55 2.60
C LYS A 43 -5.56 7.46 1.64
N SER A 44 -5.36 6.20 1.98
CA SER A 44 -5.63 5.12 1.03
C SER A 44 -6.04 3.79 1.62
N THR A 45 -6.59 2.95 0.74
CA THR A 45 -7.06 1.60 1.03
C THR A 45 -6.55 0.64 -0.04
N PHE A 46 -6.01 -0.49 0.39
CA PHE A 46 -5.79 -1.67 -0.44
C PHE A 46 -6.94 -2.65 -0.32
N VAL A 47 -7.30 -3.26 -1.44
CA VAL A 47 -8.18 -4.41 -1.53
C VAL A 47 -7.38 -5.53 -2.21
N ILE A 48 -7.09 -6.61 -1.49
CA ILE A 48 -6.34 -7.76 -2.02
C ILE A 48 -7.31 -8.87 -2.41
N ASN A 49 -7.18 -9.38 -3.63
CA ASN A 49 -8.02 -10.42 -4.23
C ASN A 49 -9.53 -10.16 -4.03
N ASN A 50 -9.94 -8.90 -4.10
CA ASN A 50 -11.33 -8.45 -3.90
C ASN A 50 -11.97 -8.83 -2.55
N SER A 51 -11.18 -9.22 -1.55
CA SER A 51 -11.70 -9.82 -0.31
C SER A 51 -11.05 -9.30 0.98
N ILE A 52 -9.79 -8.87 0.92
CA ILE A 52 -9.02 -8.46 2.09
C ILE A 52 -8.79 -6.95 2.00
N GLU A 53 -9.17 -6.20 3.01
CA GLU A 53 -8.94 -4.76 3.08
C GLU A 53 -7.77 -4.43 3.99
N ALA A 54 -6.95 -3.46 3.60
CA ALA A 54 -5.87 -2.95 4.42
C ALA A 54 -5.68 -1.44 4.23
N THR A 55 -5.19 -0.79 5.28
CA THR A 55 -4.74 0.61 5.25
C THR A 55 -3.23 0.62 5.32
N PRO A 56 -2.52 0.56 4.19
CA PRO A 56 -1.07 0.36 4.15
C PRO A 56 -0.28 1.57 4.69
N PHE A 57 -0.89 2.76 4.69
CA PHE A 57 -0.33 3.96 5.30
C PHE A 57 -1.05 4.19 6.62
N SER A 58 -0.31 4.10 7.73
CA SER A 58 -0.79 4.59 9.02
C SER A 58 -0.91 6.12 8.94
N SER A 59 -1.83 6.71 9.70
CA SER A 59 -2.01 8.18 9.73
C SER A 59 -0.75 8.94 10.18
N SER A 60 0.17 8.28 10.89
CA SER A 60 1.47 8.82 11.28
C SER A 60 2.53 8.78 10.16
N GLN A 61 2.23 8.12 9.05
CA GLN A 61 3.12 7.94 7.90
C GLN A 61 2.40 8.33 6.60
N SER A 62 1.40 9.21 6.64
CA SER A 62 0.72 9.64 5.41
C SER A 62 1.36 10.87 4.78
N SER A 63 2.15 11.63 5.55
CA SER A 63 2.73 12.90 5.12
C SER A 63 4.05 12.69 4.37
N ILE A 64 4.19 13.40 3.25
CA ILE A 64 5.41 13.43 2.43
C ILE A 64 5.80 14.89 2.23
N ASP A 65 7.01 15.23 2.65
CA ASP A 65 7.58 16.57 2.51
C ASP A 65 7.60 17.04 1.04
N PRO A 66 7.61 18.36 0.77
CA PRO A 66 7.80 18.90 -0.58
C PRO A 66 9.01 18.27 -1.28
N LYS A 67 8.84 17.75 -2.50
CA LYS A 67 9.90 17.04 -3.24
C LYS A 67 10.49 15.81 -2.50
N GLY A 68 9.85 15.37 -1.43
CA GLY A 68 10.24 14.22 -0.64
C GLY A 68 9.78 12.90 -1.26
N GLU A 69 10.25 11.82 -0.66
CA GLU A 69 9.93 10.46 -1.04
C GLU A 69 9.48 9.68 0.19
N GLN A 70 8.52 8.78 0.01
CA GLN A 70 8.16 7.79 1.01
C GLN A 70 8.21 6.37 0.43
N SER A 71 8.90 5.48 1.12
CA SER A 71 8.93 4.05 0.81
C SER A 71 8.18 3.23 1.86
N VAL A 72 7.31 2.33 1.41
CA VAL A 72 6.51 1.43 2.26
C VAL A 72 6.65 0.00 1.78
N SER A 73 6.99 -0.90 2.70
CA SER A 73 6.93 -2.34 2.42
C SER A 73 5.47 -2.80 2.44
N ILE A 74 5.07 -3.45 1.35
CA ILE A 74 3.76 -4.08 1.22
C ILE A 74 3.87 -5.60 1.35
N SER A 75 5.01 -6.14 1.80
CA SER A 75 5.21 -7.59 1.91
C SER A 75 4.40 -8.21 3.05
N GLU A 76 4.11 -7.42 4.08
CA GLU A 76 3.39 -7.86 5.28
C GLU A 76 2.77 -6.65 5.99
N PHE A 77 1.47 -6.70 6.29
CA PHE A 77 0.76 -5.60 6.95
C PHE A 77 -0.47 -6.11 7.73
N VAL A 78 -1.01 -5.25 8.59
CA VAL A 78 -2.28 -5.52 9.29
C VAL A 78 -3.42 -5.30 8.31
N ALA A 79 -4.28 -6.30 8.19
CA ALA A 79 -5.42 -6.31 7.29
C ALA A 79 -6.69 -6.79 8.01
N VAL A 80 -7.82 -6.57 7.37
CA VAL A 80 -9.15 -7.04 7.78
C VAL A 80 -9.71 -7.89 6.64
N ASN A 81 -10.30 -9.04 6.96
CA ASN A 81 -11.07 -9.83 6.02
C ASN A 81 -12.55 -9.81 6.41
N PRO A 82 -13.37 -8.91 5.83
CA PRO A 82 -14.79 -8.82 6.13
C PRO A 82 -15.57 -10.10 5.78
N GLY A 83 -15.07 -10.91 4.83
CA GLY A 83 -15.70 -12.15 4.37
C GLY A 83 -15.39 -13.39 5.21
N GLN A 84 -14.43 -13.31 6.13
CA GLN A 84 -14.06 -14.44 6.98
C GLN A 84 -14.94 -14.45 8.24
N LYS A 85 -15.95 -15.34 8.26
CA LYS A 85 -16.66 -15.69 9.50
C LYS A 85 -15.66 -16.36 10.45
N VAL A 86 -15.38 -15.71 11.58
CA VAL A 86 -14.63 -16.32 12.68
C VAL A 86 -15.61 -17.20 13.44
N GLU A 87 -15.32 -18.48 13.64
CA GLU A 87 -16.18 -19.34 14.46
C GLU A 87 -16.23 -18.81 15.90
N GLU A 88 -17.43 -18.83 16.48
CA GLU A 88 -17.85 -18.04 17.65
C GLU A 88 -17.16 -18.39 18.99
N SER A 89 -16.14 -19.25 19.01
CA SER A 89 -15.54 -19.74 20.26
C SER A 89 -14.42 -18.89 20.86
N ASP A 90 -13.94 -17.85 20.17
CA ASP A 90 -12.89 -16.97 20.70
C ASP A 90 -13.47 -15.62 21.13
N GLU A 91 -13.68 -15.43 22.44
CA GLU A 91 -14.17 -14.17 23.05
C GLU A 91 -13.30 -12.94 22.72
N LYS A 92 -12.08 -13.14 22.18
CA LYS A 92 -11.20 -12.08 21.68
C LYS A 92 -11.57 -11.54 20.29
N ALA A 93 -12.47 -12.18 19.56
CA ALA A 93 -12.83 -11.86 18.17
C ALA A 93 -13.92 -10.76 18.01
N LYS A 94 -14.11 -9.88 19.00
CA LYS A 94 -15.20 -8.87 18.99
C LYS A 94 -14.87 -7.50 18.38
N LYS A 95 -13.67 -7.28 17.82
CA LYS A 95 -13.33 -6.00 17.15
C LYS A 95 -12.60 -6.22 15.83
N ALA A 96 -13.39 -6.24 14.74
CA ALA A 96 -12.97 -6.02 13.36
C ALA A 96 -11.97 -7.01 12.70
N ASN A 97 -11.78 -8.23 13.21
CA ASN A 97 -11.01 -9.31 12.55
C ASN A 97 -9.65 -8.88 11.97
N TYR A 98 -8.90 -8.04 12.70
CA TYR A 98 -7.55 -7.67 12.30
C TYR A 98 -6.63 -8.88 12.36
N TYR A 99 -5.90 -9.15 11.28
CA TYR A 99 -4.84 -10.15 11.24
C TYR A 99 -3.65 -9.65 10.43
N LYS A 100 -2.50 -10.31 10.59
CA LYS A 100 -1.30 -10.00 9.82
C LYS A 100 -1.37 -10.74 8.49
N HIS A 101 -1.53 -10.00 7.40
CA HIS A 101 -1.50 -10.56 6.05
C HIS A 101 -0.07 -10.53 5.51
N LYS A 102 0.43 -11.68 5.09
CA LYS A 102 1.71 -11.81 4.38
C LYS A 102 1.41 -12.00 2.89
N MET A 103 1.84 -11.05 2.09
CA MET A 103 1.57 -11.06 0.65
C MET A 103 2.23 -12.25 -0.03
N LYS A 104 1.49 -12.84 -0.97
CA LYS A 104 1.95 -13.94 -1.83
C LYS A 104 2.07 -13.44 -3.26
N SER A 105 3.06 -13.96 -3.98
CA SER A 105 3.24 -13.61 -5.40
C SER A 105 1.98 -13.99 -6.19
N GLY A 106 1.55 -13.07 -7.06
CA GLY A 106 0.35 -13.18 -7.88
C GLY A 106 -0.92 -12.66 -7.20
N GLU A 107 -0.91 -12.29 -5.92
CA GLU A 107 -2.07 -11.65 -5.29
C GLU A 107 -2.35 -10.29 -5.93
N ASN A 108 -3.59 -10.08 -6.37
CA ASN A 108 -4.01 -8.85 -6.99
C ASN A 108 -4.32 -7.79 -5.93
N ILE A 109 -3.81 -6.58 -6.11
CA ILE A 109 -4.03 -5.43 -5.24
C ILE A 109 -4.76 -4.36 -6.04
N GLY A 110 -5.97 -4.03 -5.59
CA GLY A 110 -6.63 -2.78 -5.94
C GLY A 110 -6.28 -1.71 -4.92
N TRP A 111 -5.72 -0.59 -5.38
CA TRP A 111 -5.35 0.54 -4.52
C TRP A 111 -6.17 1.76 -4.90
N THR A 112 -6.88 2.32 -3.92
CA THR A 112 -7.58 3.61 -4.04
C THR A 112 -7.04 4.59 -3.02
N ALA A 113 -6.82 5.83 -3.43
CA ALA A 113 -6.23 6.84 -2.56
C ALA A 113 -6.72 8.26 -2.87
N ASN A 114 -6.73 9.08 -1.84
CA ASN A 114 -6.84 10.52 -1.92
C ASN A 114 -5.50 11.17 -1.57
N ILE A 115 -5.07 12.10 -2.40
CA ILE A 115 -3.93 12.98 -2.17
C ILE A 115 -4.51 14.26 -1.56
N GLN A 116 -4.07 14.59 -0.35
CA GLN A 116 -4.55 15.74 0.40
C GLN A 116 -3.43 16.76 0.59
N ASN A 117 -3.76 18.03 0.70
CA ASN A 117 -2.80 19.07 1.07
C ASN A 117 -2.51 19.04 2.59
N GLY A 118 -1.63 19.93 3.09
CA GLY A 118 -1.37 20.09 4.53
C GLY A 118 -2.59 20.51 5.38
N ASN A 119 -3.69 20.95 4.77
CA ASN A 119 -4.96 21.24 5.44
C ASN A 119 -5.95 20.06 5.38
N TYR A 120 -5.54 18.90 4.85
CA TYR A 120 -6.35 17.71 4.61
C TYR A 120 -7.46 17.86 3.56
N ASP A 121 -7.44 18.91 2.73
CA ASP A 121 -8.35 19.01 1.58
C ASP A 121 -7.87 18.07 0.47
N THR A 122 -8.80 17.30 -0.11
CA THR A 122 -8.48 16.43 -1.27
C THR A 122 -8.12 17.26 -2.48
N MET A 123 -6.90 17.11 -2.96
CA MET A 123 -6.38 17.72 -4.19
C MET A 123 -6.62 16.85 -5.42
N ASN A 124 -6.42 15.54 -5.27
CA ASN A 124 -6.63 14.56 -6.32
C ASN A 124 -6.92 13.18 -5.71
N SER A 125 -7.38 12.25 -6.54
CA SER A 125 -7.58 10.85 -6.18
C SER A 125 -7.07 9.95 -7.30
N PHE A 126 -6.63 8.75 -6.96
CA PHE A 126 -6.28 7.74 -7.95
C PHE A 126 -6.83 6.37 -7.58
N SER A 127 -6.97 5.52 -8.59
CA SER A 127 -7.28 4.11 -8.46
C SER A 127 -6.44 3.31 -9.44
N ILE A 128 -5.67 2.34 -8.93
CA ILE A 128 -4.80 1.49 -9.73
C ILE A 128 -4.92 0.03 -9.28
N ASN A 129 -4.61 -0.88 -10.19
CA ASN A 129 -4.56 -2.31 -9.92
C ASN A 129 -3.21 -2.88 -10.37
N PHE A 130 -2.59 -3.70 -9.52
CA PHE A 130 -1.34 -4.39 -9.85
C PHE A 130 -1.25 -5.72 -9.08
N ASN A 131 -0.35 -6.61 -9.48
CA ASN A 131 -0.15 -7.89 -8.80
C ASN A 131 1.12 -7.83 -7.95
N TYR A 132 1.13 -8.43 -6.75
CA TYR A 132 2.32 -8.59 -5.93
C TYR A 132 3.30 -9.63 -6.49
#